data_AF-A0A9E0J3M9-F1
#
_entry.id   AF-A0A9E0J3M9-F1
#
_cell.length_a   1.000
_cell.length_b   1.000
_cell.length_c   1.000
_cell.angle_alpha   90.00
_cell.angle_beta   90.00
_cell.angle_gamma   90.00
#
_symmetry.space_group_name_H-M   'P 1'
#
loop_
_entity.id
_entity.type
_entity.pdbx_description
1 polymer ?
#
loop_
_entity_poly.entity_id
_entity_poly.type
_entity_poly.pdbx_seq_one_letter_code
_entity_poly.pdbx_strand_id
1 'polypeptide(L)'
;MLRLNLILLLIAVVCAISTVTANHRARKLVTTIEREQARMQELDVEWGQLQLEQSTWASHARIESIARGKLQMRPPLPAQVVTIEAVVPGRARGRDVKAATP
;
A
#
# COMPACT_ATOMS: atom_id res chain seq x y z
N MET A 1 -20.62 -17.78 -59.35
CA MET A 1 -19.75 -16.80 -58.65
C MET A 1 -20.56 -15.75 -57.88
N LEU A 2 -21.48 -15.01 -58.51
CA LEU A 2 -22.27 -13.94 -57.85
C LEU A 2 -23.03 -14.37 -56.58
N ARG A 3 -23.67 -15.54 -56.59
CA ARG A 3 -24.42 -16.07 -55.43
C ARG A 3 -23.52 -16.27 -54.20
N LEU A 4 -22.30 -16.74 -54.40
CA LEU A 4 -21.34 -17.01 -53.32
C LEU A 4 -20.81 -15.70 -52.73
N ASN A 5 -20.49 -14.73 -53.59
CA ASN A 5 -20.11 -13.38 -53.17
C ASN A 5 -21.20 -12.68 -52.35
N LEU A 6 -22.48 -12.82 -52.75
CA LEU A 6 -23.60 -12.27 -51.99
C LEU A 6 -23.74 -12.89 -50.60
N ILE A 7 -23.53 -14.20 -50.48
CA ILE A 7 -23.55 -14.89 -49.18
C ILE A 7 -22.41 -14.40 -48.28
N LEU A 8 -21.19 -14.29 -48.81
CA LEU A 8 -20.05 -13.76 -48.05
C LEU A 8 -20.29 -12.31 -47.60
N LEU A 9 -20.84 -11.47 -48.48
CA LEU A 9 -21.15 -10.09 -48.16
C LEU A 9 -22.19 -10.00 -47.04
N LEU A 10 -23.22 -10.84 -47.08
CA LEU A 10 -24.24 -10.88 -46.03
C LEU A 10 -23.64 -11.33 -44.70
N ILE A 11 -22.78 -12.35 -44.69
CA ILE A 11 -22.06 -12.80 -43.49
C ILE A 11 -21.17 -11.67 -42.93
N ALA A 12 -20.44 -10.97 -43.79
CA ALA A 12 -19.58 -9.87 -43.38
C ALA A 12 -20.38 -8.71 -42.76
N VAL A 13 -21.53 -8.36 -43.33
CA VAL A 13 -22.43 -7.33 -42.78
C VAL A 13 -22.98 -7.74 -41.42
N VAL A 14 -23.42 -8.99 -41.27
CA VAL A 14 -23.90 -9.51 -39.98
C VAL A 14 -22.78 -9.47 -38.94
N CYS A 15 -21.56 -9.86 -39.31
CA CYS A 15 -20.39 -9.79 -38.43
C CYS A 15 -20.10 -8.35 -38.00
N ALA A 16 -20.08 -7.41 -38.95
CA ALA A 16 -19.84 -5.98 -38.65
C ALA A 16 -20.88 -5.41 -37.67
N ILE A 17 -22.17 -5.69 -37.89
CA ILE A 17 -23.25 -5.24 -36.99
C ILE A 17 -23.09 -5.89 -35.60
N SER A 18 -22.77 -7.18 -35.55
CA SER A 18 -22.53 -7.91 -34.30
C SER A 18 -21.37 -7.31 -33.50
N THR A 19 -20.22 -7.03 -34.14
CA THR A 19 -19.08 -6.40 -33.48
C THR A 19 -19.40 -5.01 -32.95
N VAL A 20 -20.13 -4.19 -33.71
CA VAL A 20 -20.53 -2.84 -33.27
C VAL A 20 -21.44 -2.92 -32.05
N THR A 21 -22.43 -3.82 -32.07
CA THR A 21 -23.32 -4.01 -30.92
C THR A 21 -22.59 -4.55 -29.69
N ALA A 22 -21.63 -5.47 -29.87
CA ALA A 22 -20.77 -5.96 -28.79
C ALA A 22 -19.92 -4.84 -28.19
N ASN A 23 -19.31 -4.00 -29.02
CA ASN A 23 -18.52 -2.85 -28.58
C ASN A 23 -19.38 -1.82 -27.81
N HIS A 24 -20.60 -1.55 -28.29
CA HIS A 24 -21.52 -0.65 -27.58
C HIS A 24 -21.91 -1.20 -26.19
N ARG A 25 -22.19 -2.51 -26.11
CA ARG A 25 -22.47 -3.18 -24.82
C ARG A 25 -21.26 -3.16 -23.89
N ALA A 26 -20.06 -3.40 -24.42
CA ALA A 26 -18.82 -3.35 -23.65
C ALA A 26 -18.60 -1.96 -23.04
N ARG A 27 -18.77 -0.89 -23.82
CA ARG A 27 -18.68 0.49 -23.32
C ARG A 27 -19.66 0.74 -22.18
N LYS A 28 -20.92 0.30 -22.32
CA LYS A 28 -21.93 0.46 -21.26
C LYS A 28 -21.54 -0.28 -19.98
N LEU A 29 -20.99 -1.49 -20.08
CA LEU A 29 -20.56 -2.28 -18.92
C LEU A 29 -19.32 -1.68 -18.22
N VAL A 30 -18.39 -1.11 -19.00
CA VAL A 30 -17.22 -0.41 -18.46
C VAL A 30 -17.64 0.83 -17.69
N THR A 31 -18.60 1.63 -18.20
CA THR A 31 -19.06 2.83 -17.48
C THR A 31 -19.67 2.55 -16.11
N THR A 32 -20.28 1.38 -15.90
CA THR A 32 -20.80 1.00 -14.58
C THR A 32 -19.69 0.65 -13.60
N ILE A 33 -18.62 0.00 -14.09
CA ILE A 33 -17.45 -0.34 -13.27
C ILE A 33 -16.69 0.93 -12.88
N GLU A 34 -16.50 1.85 -13.82
CA GLU A 34 -15.83 3.13 -13.60
C GLU A 34 -16.51 3.95 -12.49
N ARG A 35 -17.83 3.91 -12.40
CA ARG A 35 -18.58 4.61 -11.33
C ARG A 35 -18.29 4.06 -9.94
N GLU A 36 -18.23 2.75 -9.79
CA GLU A 36 -17.89 2.13 -8.49
C GLU A 36 -16.42 2.37 -8.14
N GLN A 37 -15.52 2.29 -9.12
CA GLN A 37 -14.11 2.63 -8.90
C GLN A 37 -13.92 4.09 -8.48
N ALA A 38 -14.66 5.03 -9.07
CA ALA A 38 -14.63 6.42 -8.65
C ALA A 38 -15.05 6.60 -7.19
N ARG A 39 -16.10 5.89 -6.74
CA ARG A 39 -16.51 5.89 -5.33
C ARG A 39 -15.43 5.32 -4.41
N MET A 40 -14.81 4.21 -4.79
CA MET A 40 -13.70 3.64 -4.00
C MET A 40 -12.53 4.62 -3.87
N GLN A 41 -12.17 5.30 -4.96
CA GLN A 41 -11.10 6.30 -4.94
C GLN A 41 -11.41 7.49 -4.02
N GLU A 42 -12.66 7.96 -4.00
CA GLU A 42 -13.08 9.04 -3.10
C GLU A 42 -12.93 8.64 -1.63
N LEU A 43 -13.36 7.43 -1.28
CA LEU A 43 -13.21 6.88 0.07
C LEU A 43 -11.74 6.71 0.48
N ASP A 44 -10.87 6.24 -0.43
CA ASP A 44 -9.44 6.10 -0.16
C ASP A 44 -8.76 7.46 0.11
N VAL A 45 -9.19 8.51 -0.60
CA VAL A 45 -8.69 9.87 -0.38
C VAL A 45 -9.13 10.38 0.99
N GLU A 46 -10.41 10.24 1.35
CA GLU A 46 -10.93 10.63 2.65
C GLU A 46 -10.22 9.86 3.79
N TRP A 47 -10.03 8.56 3.61
CA TRP A 47 -9.27 7.73 4.54
C TRP A 47 -7.83 8.22 4.70
N GLY A 48 -7.15 8.56 3.59
CA GLY A 48 -5.82 9.14 3.61
C GLY A 48 -5.76 10.46 4.37
N GLN A 49 -6.74 11.34 4.17
CA GLN A 49 -6.85 12.60 4.91
C GLN A 49 -7.04 12.36 6.42
N LEU A 50 -7.98 11.49 6.80
CA LEU A 50 -8.20 11.11 8.19
C LEU A 50 -6.95 10.48 8.82
N GLN A 51 -6.19 9.70 8.07
CA GLN A 51 -4.96 9.08 8.55
C GLN A 51 -3.84 10.12 8.76
N LEU A 52 -3.74 11.12 7.90
CA LEU A 52 -2.83 12.26 8.07
C LEU A 52 -3.23 13.10 9.31
N GLU A 53 -4.52 13.37 9.47
CA GLU A 53 -5.06 14.02 10.67
C GLU A 53 -4.74 13.21 11.93
N GLN A 54 -4.97 11.90 11.92
CA GLN A 54 -4.65 11.02 13.05
C GLN A 54 -3.14 10.95 13.34
N SER A 55 -2.29 10.87 12.31
CA SER A 55 -0.83 10.83 12.52
C SER A 55 -0.30 12.07 13.24
N THR A 56 -1.00 13.21 13.09
CA THR A 56 -0.66 14.47 13.75
C THR A 56 -1.02 14.46 15.25
N TRP A 57 -2.01 13.64 15.68
CA TRP A 57 -2.55 13.66 17.05
C TRP A 57 -2.38 12.37 17.86
N ALA A 58 -2.29 11.20 17.21
CA ALA A 58 -2.53 9.90 17.84
C ALA A 58 -1.32 9.31 18.59
N SER A 59 -0.10 9.70 18.23
CA SER A 59 1.13 9.19 18.88
C SER A 59 1.72 10.19 19.88
N HIS A 60 2.10 11.40 19.46
CA HIS A 60 2.86 12.29 20.33
C HIS A 60 2.00 13.06 21.34
N ALA A 61 0.92 13.72 20.92
CA ALA A 61 0.15 14.60 21.80
C ALA A 61 -0.56 13.84 22.94
N ARG A 62 -1.12 12.66 22.65
CA ARG A 62 -1.80 11.83 23.66
C ARG A 62 -0.83 11.19 24.64
N ILE A 63 0.33 10.70 24.18
CA ILE A 63 1.36 10.14 25.08
C ILE A 63 1.97 11.27 25.93
N GLU A 64 2.23 12.43 25.33
CA GLU A 64 2.84 13.56 26.03
C GLU A 64 1.92 14.19 27.08
N SER A 65 0.62 14.33 26.79
CA SER A 65 -0.36 14.80 27.78
C SER A 65 -0.51 13.84 28.95
N ILE A 66 -0.51 12.53 28.71
CA ILE A 66 -0.55 11.51 29.78
C ILE A 66 0.77 11.52 30.57
N ALA A 67 1.92 11.60 29.90
CA ALA A 67 3.23 11.64 30.54
C ALA A 67 3.41 12.89 31.41
N ARG A 68 3.03 14.08 30.91
CA ARG A 68 3.12 15.33 31.67
C ARG A 68 2.05 15.43 32.76
N GLY A 69 0.82 15.04 32.47
CA GLY A 69 -0.32 15.22 33.37
C GLY A 69 -0.47 14.15 34.45
N LYS A 70 -0.36 12.86 34.09
CA LYS A 70 -0.52 11.74 35.03
C LYS A 70 0.80 11.27 35.64
N LEU A 71 1.89 11.31 34.88
CA LEU A 71 3.21 10.84 35.35
C LEU A 71 4.16 11.97 35.75
N GLN A 72 3.76 13.25 35.63
CA GLN A 72 4.61 14.43 35.91
C GLN A 72 5.98 14.40 35.22
N MET A 73 6.09 13.69 34.09
CA MET A 73 7.34 13.58 33.36
C MET A 73 7.72 14.92 32.75
N ARG A 74 8.98 15.30 32.93
CA ARG A 74 9.62 16.47 32.31
C ARG A 74 10.70 15.99 31.35
N PRO A 75 10.96 16.71 30.25
CA PRO A 75 12.06 16.38 29.36
C PRO A 75 13.39 16.39 30.16
N PRO A 76 14.22 15.35 30.03
CA PRO A 76 15.47 15.25 30.79
C PRO A 76 16.45 16.33 30.34
N LEU A 77 17.20 16.91 31.29
CA LEU A 77 18.28 17.82 30.97
C LEU A 77 19.44 17.04 30.31
N PRO A 78 20.28 17.68 29.46
CA PRO A 78 21.38 17.00 28.76
C PRO A 78 22.32 16.21 29.70
N ALA A 79 22.47 16.66 30.95
CA ALA A 79 23.28 16.01 31.97
C ALA A 79 22.71 14.69 32.54
N GLN A 80 21.47 14.31 32.19
CA GLN A 80 20.79 13.10 32.68
C GLN A 80 20.65 12.02 31.59
N VAL A 81 21.18 12.26 30.39
CA VAL A 81 21.10 11.31 29.28
C VAL A 81 22.33 10.39 29.33
N VAL A 82 22.11 9.10 29.60
CA VAL A 82 23.16 8.07 29.55
C VAL A 82 22.96 7.22 28.30
N THR A 83 23.87 7.37 27.34
CA THR A 83 23.90 6.51 26.14
C THR A 83 24.56 5.19 26.51
N ILE A 84 23.78 4.11 26.47
CA ILE A 84 24.29 2.74 26.63
C ILE A 84 24.64 2.20 25.24
N GLU A 85 25.92 1.92 24.99
CA GLU A 85 26.33 1.12 23.83
C GLU A 85 25.71 -0.28 24.00
N ALA A 86 24.93 -0.71 23.00
CA ALA A 86 24.36 -2.05 22.98
C ALA A 86 25.49 -3.07 22.87
N VAL A 87 25.84 -3.71 23.98
CA VAL A 87 26.71 -4.90 24.00
C VAL A 87 26.00 -6.01 23.23
N VAL A 88 26.47 -6.30 22.03
CA VAL A 88 26.08 -7.49 21.25
C VAL A 88 26.76 -8.71 21.89
N PRO A 89 26.01 -9.65 22.49
CA PRO A 89 26.61 -10.78 23.19
C PRO A 89 27.16 -11.80 22.18
N GLY A 90 28.48 -11.96 22.19
CA GLY A 90 29.17 -13.24 22.09
C GLY A 90 28.98 -14.08 20.83
N ARG A 91 29.78 -13.82 19.78
CA ARG A 91 30.19 -14.89 18.85
C ARG A 91 31.21 -15.77 19.58
N ALA A 92 30.73 -16.87 20.15
CA ALA A 92 31.55 -17.81 20.91
C ALA A 92 32.72 -18.35 20.08
N ARG A 93 33.87 -18.21 20.73
CA ARG A 93 35.22 -18.73 20.50
C ARG A 93 35.29 -20.21 20.09
N GLY A 94 36.22 -20.52 19.19
CA GLY A 94 36.71 -21.89 19.00
C GLY A 94 37.54 -22.12 17.72
N ARG A 95 38.75 -21.54 17.60
CA ARG A 95 39.73 -22.05 16.63
C ARG A 95 41.23 -21.86 16.93
N ASP A 96 41.72 -21.42 18.09
CA ASP A 96 43.18 -21.23 18.15
C ASP A 96 43.89 -22.41 18.82
N VAL A 97 43.94 -23.51 18.07
CA VAL A 97 44.97 -24.54 18.15
C VAL A 97 46.32 -23.86 17.89
N LYS A 98 47.19 -23.73 18.89
CA LYS A 98 48.65 -23.78 18.67
C LYS A 98 49.43 -23.91 19.98
N ALA A 99 50.05 -25.09 20.10
CA ALA A 99 51.40 -25.35 20.59
C ALA A 99 52.00 -24.44 21.68
N ALA A 100 52.39 -25.02 22.81
CA ALA A 100 53.75 -25.55 22.96
C ALA A 100 53.99 -25.94 24.44
N THR A 101 54.18 -27.23 24.66
CA THR A 101 55.11 -27.84 25.61
C THR A 101 56.50 -27.17 25.53
N PRO A 102 57.35 -27.24 26.56
CA PRO A 102 57.76 -28.47 27.24
C PRO A 102 57.42 -28.58 28.73
#